data_AF-A0A931C3N4-F1
#
_entry.id   AF-A0A931C3N4-F1
#
_cell.length_a   1.000
_cell.length_b   1.000
_cell.length_c   1.000
_cell.angle_alpha   90.00
_cell.angle_beta   90.00
_cell.angle_gamma   90.00
#
_symmetry.space_group_name_H-M   'P 1'
#
loop_
_entity.id
_entity.type
_entity.pdbx_description
1 polymer ?
#
loop_
_entity_poly.entity_id
_entity_poly.type
_entity_poly.pdbx_seq_one_letter_code
_entity_poly.pdbx_strand_id
1 'polypeptide(L)'
;MIDKQAKKEIKQDLKIQEKQNMEIRDTLAMERTRLANERTLLAYSRTAMALVLAGLSFMKFFVDPLYQTMGALFIPVGLAIGFMGYRRFMKEKKHIDKHCQTYTPTSPVHAEVAAQEKVESNR
;
A
#
# COMPACT_ATOMS: atom_id res chain seq x y z
N MET A 1 5.84 33.54 -36.33
CA MET A 1 5.98 33.83 -34.89
C MET A 1 4.73 33.32 -34.20
N ILE A 2 4.86 32.42 -33.22
CA ILE A 2 3.69 31.94 -32.46
C ILE A 2 3.08 33.12 -31.71
N ASP A 3 1.76 33.28 -31.84
CA ASP A 3 1.00 34.35 -31.19
C ASP A 3 1.16 34.28 -29.65
N LYS A 4 1.17 35.45 -28.98
CA LYS A 4 1.38 35.52 -27.53
C LYS A 4 0.26 34.81 -26.74
N GLN A 5 -0.96 34.74 -27.29
CA GLN A 5 -2.09 34.03 -26.66
C GLN A 5 -1.90 32.52 -26.77
N ALA A 6 -1.54 32.01 -27.96
CA ALA A 6 -1.26 30.59 -28.17
C ALA A 6 -0.14 30.06 -27.24
N LYS A 7 0.92 30.86 -27.01
CA LYS A 7 1.96 30.50 -26.03
C LYS A 7 1.46 30.41 -24.59
N LYS A 8 0.48 31.22 -24.22
CA LYS A 8 -0.07 31.28 -22.86
C LYS A 8 -0.96 30.06 -22.59
N GLU A 9 -1.77 29.66 -23.58
CA GLU A 9 -2.63 28.48 -23.51
C GLU A 9 -1.82 27.18 -23.39
N ILE A 10 -0.80 27.00 -24.24
CA ILE A 10 0.08 25.82 -24.18
C ILE A 10 0.75 25.70 -22.80
N LYS A 11 1.20 26.83 -22.22
CA LYS A 11 1.81 26.83 -20.88
C LYS A 11 0.81 26.45 -19.79
N GLN A 12 -0.46 26.78 -19.96
CA GLN A 12 -1.52 26.45 -19.02
C GLN A 12 -1.87 24.95 -19.10
N ASP A 13 -1.97 24.39 -20.30
CA ASP A 13 -2.25 22.97 -20.51
C ASP A 13 -1.12 22.08 -19.98
N LEU A 14 0.13 22.46 -20.23
CA LEU A 14 1.30 21.74 -19.71
C LEU A 14 1.30 21.70 -18.18
N LYS A 15 0.93 22.80 -17.51
CA LYS A 15 0.83 22.84 -16.04
C LYS A 15 -0.26 21.92 -15.49
N ILE A 16 -1.41 21.84 -16.17
CA ILE A 16 -2.51 20.94 -15.78
C ILE A 16 -2.04 19.49 -15.92
N GLN A 17 -1.42 19.16 -17.06
CA GLN A 17 -0.91 17.81 -17.34
C GLN A 17 0.20 17.40 -16.36
N GLU A 18 1.13 18.31 -16.03
CA GLU A 18 2.16 18.07 -15.00
C GLU A 18 1.52 17.77 -13.64
N LYS A 19 0.49 18.52 -13.24
CA LYS A 19 -0.21 18.29 -11.97
C LYS A 19 -0.92 16.93 -11.94
N GLN A 20 -1.61 16.56 -13.02
CA GLN A 20 -2.23 15.23 -13.16
C GLN A 20 -1.21 14.10 -13.05
N ASN A 21 -0.06 14.24 -13.74
CA ASN A 21 1.00 13.23 -13.70
C ASN A 21 1.60 13.08 -12.29
N MET A 22 1.76 14.19 -11.56
CA MET A 22 2.21 14.17 -10.17
C MET A 22 1.22 13.41 -9.28
N GLU A 23 -0.06 13.72 -9.40
CA GLU A 23 -1.15 13.07 -8.65
C GLU A 23 -1.22 11.55 -8.90
N ILE A 24 -1.16 11.12 -10.16
CA ILE A 24 -1.16 9.68 -10.52
C ILE A 24 0.09 8.97 -9.98
N ARG A 25 1.25 9.63 -10.01
CA ARG A 25 2.49 9.05 -9.49
C ARG A 25 2.42 8.84 -7.99
N ASP A 26 1.83 9.78 -7.25
CA ASP A 26 1.69 9.70 -5.81
C ASP A 26 0.70 8.61 -5.39
N THR A 27 -0.44 8.48 -6.08
CA THR A 27 -1.39 7.38 -5.82
C THR A 27 -0.77 6.02 -6.11
N LEU A 28 -0.03 5.88 -7.21
CA LEU A 28 0.64 4.63 -7.56
C LEU A 28 1.79 4.30 -6.58
N ALA A 29 2.50 5.29 -6.07
CA ALA A 29 3.52 5.11 -5.04
C ALA A 29 2.91 4.61 -3.71
N MET A 30 1.74 5.13 -3.35
CA MET A 30 0.99 4.70 -2.17
C MET A 30 0.48 3.25 -2.30
N GLU A 31 -0.06 2.88 -3.46
CA GLU A 31 -0.48 1.49 -3.72
C GLU A 31 0.70 0.51 -3.63
N ARG A 32 1.87 0.87 -4.18
CA ARG A 32 3.09 0.06 -4.07
C ARG A 32 3.51 -0.14 -2.61
N THR A 33 3.37 0.89 -1.79
CA THR A 33 3.67 0.83 -0.34
C THR A 33 2.69 -0.08 0.38
N ARG A 34 1.40 0.00 0.06
CA ARG A 34 0.36 -0.87 0.62
C ARG A 34 0.61 -2.34 0.25
N LEU A 35 0.88 -2.63 -1.03
CA LEU A 35 1.15 -3.99 -1.51
C LEU A 35 2.40 -4.58 -0.85
N ALA A 36 3.43 -3.77 -0.62
CA ALA A 36 4.62 -4.19 0.12
C ALA A 36 4.28 -4.56 1.59
N ASN A 37 3.45 -3.76 2.27
CA ASN A 37 3.03 -4.06 3.64
C ASN A 37 2.20 -5.36 3.73
N GLU A 38 1.26 -5.58 2.79
CA GLU A 38 0.50 -6.84 2.70
C GLU A 38 1.43 -8.05 2.45
N ARG A 39 2.45 -7.89 1.60
CA ARG A 39 3.47 -8.93 1.38
C ARG A 39 4.21 -9.26 2.68
N THR A 40 4.59 -8.26 3.47
CA THR A 40 5.26 -8.51 4.75
C THR A 40 4.37 -9.24 5.74
N LEU A 41 3.07 -8.91 5.81
CA LEU A 41 2.10 -9.64 6.64
C LEU A 41 2.03 -11.12 6.25
N LEU A 42 1.94 -11.42 4.95
CA LEU A 42 1.90 -12.80 4.45
C LEU A 42 3.20 -13.57 4.73
N ALA A 43 4.34 -12.88 4.75
CA ALA A 43 5.61 -13.48 5.16
C ALA A 43 5.63 -13.80 6.67
N TYR A 44 5.17 -12.87 7.52
CA TYR A 44 5.03 -13.13 8.97
C TYR A 44 4.06 -14.28 9.26
N SER A 45 2.92 -14.35 8.57
CA SER A 45 1.97 -15.45 8.77
C SER A 45 2.54 -16.80 8.33
N ARG A 46 3.25 -16.85 7.20
CA ARG A 46 3.95 -18.06 6.74
C ARG A 46 4.96 -18.56 7.75
N THR A 47 5.82 -17.68 8.26
CA THR A 47 6.86 -18.06 9.24
C THR A 47 6.25 -18.50 10.57
N ALA A 48 5.22 -17.82 11.05
CA ALA A 48 4.47 -18.20 12.24
C ALA A 48 3.83 -19.60 12.08
N MET A 49 3.15 -19.85 10.96
CA MET A 49 2.52 -21.13 10.68
C MET A 49 3.56 -22.25 10.55
N ALA A 50 4.69 -22.00 9.89
CA ALA A 50 5.79 -22.96 9.78
C ALA A 50 6.36 -23.34 11.16
N LEU A 51 6.56 -22.37 12.05
CA LEU A 51 7.04 -22.63 13.41
C LEU A 51 6.04 -23.42 14.25
N VAL A 52 4.74 -23.09 14.16
CA VAL A 52 3.69 -23.85 14.85
C VAL A 52 3.59 -25.27 14.31
N LEU A 53 3.60 -25.46 12.99
CA LEU A 53 3.59 -26.78 12.36
C LEU A 53 4.84 -27.60 12.73
N ALA A 54 6.01 -26.97 12.75
CA ALA A 54 7.24 -27.62 13.20
C ALA A 54 7.15 -28.06 14.67
N GLY A 55 6.66 -27.19 15.56
CA GLY A 55 6.46 -27.53 16.97
C GLY A 55 5.46 -28.68 17.18
N LEU A 56 4.36 -28.68 16.42
CA LEU A 56 3.38 -29.77 16.43
C LEU A 56 3.96 -31.08 15.88
N SER A 57 4.72 -31.02 14.80
CA SER A 57 5.42 -32.19 14.25
C SER A 57 6.43 -32.76 15.24
N PHE A 58 7.21 -31.92 15.92
CA PHE A 58 8.15 -32.38 16.94
C PHE A 58 7.44 -33.08 18.10
N MET A 59 6.33 -32.51 18.59
CA MET A 59 5.54 -33.15 19.65
C MET A 59 4.89 -34.46 19.22
N LYS A 60 4.51 -34.61 17.95
CA LYS A 60 3.82 -35.83 17.48
C LYS A 60 4.78 -36.95 17.07
N PHE A 61 5.95 -36.62 16.53
CA PHE A 61 6.90 -37.61 16.00
C PHE A 61 7.97 -38.04 17.01
N PHE A 62 8.30 -37.21 17.99
CA PHE A 62 9.34 -37.53 18.98
C PHE A 62 8.73 -37.70 20.37
N VAL A 63 8.90 -38.88 20.94
CA VAL A 63 8.42 -39.23 22.30
C VAL A 63 9.45 -38.81 23.38
N ASP A 64 10.65 -38.42 22.97
CA ASP A 64 11.70 -37.97 23.89
C ASP A 64 11.31 -36.67 24.62
N PRO A 65 11.50 -36.60 25.96
CA PRO A 65 11.13 -35.44 26.78
C PRO A 65 11.78 -34.12 26.32
N LEU A 66 13.00 -34.20 25.76
CA LEU A 66 13.73 -33.04 25.23
C LEU A 66 13.05 -32.45 23.98
N TYR A 67 12.53 -33.29 23.09
CA TYR A 67 11.85 -32.82 21.88
C TYR A 67 10.44 -32.29 22.19
N GLN A 68 9.77 -32.89 23.18
CA GLN A 68 8.46 -32.42 23.63
C GLN A 68 8.55 -31.02 24.26
N THR A 69 9.58 -30.74 25.06
CA THR A 69 9.83 -29.40 25.63
C THR A 69 10.22 -28.38 24.57
N MET A 70 11.05 -28.75 23.59
CA MET A 70 11.38 -27.90 22.44
C MET A 70 10.14 -27.56 21.60
N GLY A 71 9.30 -28.55 21.29
CA GLY A 71 8.04 -28.35 20.58
C GLY A 71 7.06 -27.45 21.35
N ALA A 72 6.97 -27.64 22.67
CA ALA A 72 6.16 -26.81 23.56
C ALA A 72 6.65 -25.35 23.63
N LEU A 73 7.95 -25.09 23.43
CA LEU A 73 8.50 -23.73 23.30
C LEU A 73 8.23 -23.13 21.91
N PHE A 74 8.27 -23.94 20.85
CA PHE A 74 8.10 -23.48 19.47
C PHE A 74 6.69 -22.97 19.16
N ILE A 75 5.66 -23.59 19.75
CA ILE A 75 4.26 -23.16 19.56
C ILE A 75 3.99 -21.73 20.06
N PRO A 76 4.28 -21.35 21.31
CA PRO A 76 4.07 -20.00 21.80
C PRO A 76 4.97 -18.98 21.07
N VAL A 77 6.19 -19.36 20.68
CA VAL A 77 7.07 -18.50 19.86
C VAL A 77 6.46 -18.24 18.48
N GLY A 78 5.97 -19.27 17.80
CA GLY A 78 5.29 -19.13 16.51
C GLY A 78 4.04 -18.26 16.60
N LEU A 79 3.22 -18.46 17.65
CA LEU A 79 2.06 -17.61 17.92
C LEU A 79 2.44 -16.16 18.23
N ALA A 80 3.50 -15.93 19.01
CA ALA A 80 3.99 -14.59 19.34
C ALA A 80 4.46 -13.84 18.08
N ILE A 81 5.20 -14.51 17.19
CA ILE A 81 5.64 -13.93 15.91
C ILE A 81 4.43 -13.61 15.03
N GLY A 82 3.47 -14.52 14.92
CA GLY A 82 2.24 -14.30 14.16
C GLY A 82 1.43 -13.12 14.70
N PHE A 83 1.26 -13.03 16.02
CA PHE A 83 0.55 -11.95 16.69
C PHE A 83 1.28 -10.60 16.55
N MET A 84 2.60 -10.58 16.68
CA MET A 84 3.43 -9.40 16.47
C MET A 84 3.32 -8.90 15.02
N GLY A 85 3.41 -9.81 14.04
CA GLY A 85 3.23 -9.50 12.62
C GLY A 85 1.85 -8.92 12.32
N TYR A 86 0.80 -9.52 12.89
CA TYR A 86 -0.57 -9.04 12.74
C TYR A 86 -0.77 -7.64 13.35
N ARG A 87 -0.28 -7.41 14.57
CA ARG A 87 -0.35 -6.08 15.22
C ARG A 87 0.40 -5.02 14.41
N ARG A 88 1.58 -5.34 13.88
CA ARG A 88 2.39 -4.42 13.08
C ARG A 88 1.67 -3.99 11.81
N PHE A 89 1.10 -4.95 11.09
CA PHE A 89 0.31 -4.67 9.88
C PHE A 89 -0.88 -3.76 10.16
N MET A 90 -1.61 -4.01 11.26
CA MET A 90 -2.78 -3.21 11.60
C MET A 90 -2.42 -1.75 11.96
N LYS A 91 -1.24 -1.51 12.54
CA LYS A 91 -0.73 -0.16 12.80
C LYS A 91 -0.41 0.60 11.51
N GLU A 92 0.27 -0.06 10.58
CA GLU A 92 0.66 0.55 9.30
C GLU A 92 -0.56 0.83 8.40
N LYS A 93 -1.53 -0.09 8.37
CA LYS A 93 -2.78 0.09 7.62
C LYS A 93 -3.55 1.33 8.08
N LYS A 94 -3.57 1.62 9.38
CA LYS A 94 -4.24 2.81 9.94
C LYS A 94 -3.56 4.14 9.57
N HIS A 95 -2.25 4.14 9.38
CA HIS A 95 -1.51 5.34 8.98
C HIS A 95 -1.77 5.70 7.51
N ILE A 96 -1.83 4.69 6.64
CA ILE A 96 -2.05 4.89 5.20
C ILE A 96 -3.51 5.32 4.92
N ASP A 97 -4.48 4.68 5.59
CA ASP A 97 -5.91 4.97 5.39
C ASP A 97 -6.28 6.43 5.75
N LYS A 98 -5.61 7.00 6.76
CA LYS A 98 -5.84 8.39 7.19
C LYS A 98 -5.41 9.43 6.15
N HIS A 99 -4.39 9.11 5.34
CA HIS A 99 -3.95 9.97 4.23
C HIS A 99 -4.78 9.78 2.96
N CYS A 100 -5.25 8.55 2.69
CA CYS A 100 -6.15 8.28 1.57
C CYS A 100 -7.50 9.02 1.66
N GLN A 101 -8.08 9.11 2.86
CA GLN A 101 -9.42 9.72 3.03
C GLN A 101 -9.43 11.24 2.81
N THR A 102 -8.29 11.92 2.98
CA THR A 102 -8.20 13.38 2.76
C THR A 102 -7.81 13.73 1.33
N TYR A 103 -7.37 12.76 0.53
CA TYR A 103 -7.02 12.97 -0.86
C TYR A 103 -8.27 12.83 -1.75
N THR A 104 -8.90 13.96 -2.05
CA THR A 104 -9.92 14.07 -3.09
C THR A 104 -9.23 14.41 -4.40
N PRO A 105 -9.28 13.54 -5.43
CA PRO A 105 -8.67 13.83 -6.72
C PRO A 105 -9.41 15.03 -7.34
N THR A 106 -8.83 16.21 -7.22
CA THR A 106 -9.45 17.46 -7.70
C THR A 106 -9.09 17.70 -9.17
N SER A 107 -7.98 17.12 -9.67
CA SER A 107 -7.50 17.40 -11.02
C SER A 107 -8.31 16.84 -12.20
N PRO A 108 -9.00 15.68 -12.16
CA PRO A 108 -9.78 15.24 -13.32
C PRO A 108 -10.98 16.15 -13.56
N VAL A 109 -11.68 16.55 -12.49
CA VAL A 109 -12.83 17.46 -12.58
C VAL A 109 -12.42 18.86 -13.07
N HIS A 110 -11.29 19.40 -12.59
CA HIS A 110 -10.77 20.68 -13.09
C HIS A 110 -10.26 20.63 -14.54
N ALA A 111 -9.74 19.48 -14.98
CA ALA A 111 -9.31 19.30 -16.36
C ALA A 111 -10.51 19.17 -17.32
N GLU A 112 -11.57 18.48 -16.91
CA GLU A 112 -12.83 18.42 -17.66
C GLU A 112 -13.52 19.80 -17.74
N VAL A 113 -13.57 20.53 -16.63
CA VAL A 113 -14.13 21.90 -16.61
C VAL A 113 -13.30 22.85 -17.48
N ALA A 114 -11.97 22.77 -17.44
CA ALA A 114 -11.09 23.57 -18.31
C ALA A 114 -11.22 23.20 -19.79
N ALA A 115 -11.46 21.92 -20.10
CA ALA A 115 -11.76 21.48 -21.47
C ALA A 115 -13.13 21.99 -21.94
N GLN A 116 -14.13 22.02 -21.05
CA GLN A 116 -15.46 22.58 -21.34
C GLN A 116 -15.41 24.09 -21.58
N GLU A 117 -14.73 24.86 -20.72
CA GLU A 117 -14.58 26.33 -20.89
C GLU A 117 -13.89 26.69 -22.23
N LYS A 118 -12.94 25.87 -22.69
CA LYS A 118 -12.28 26.08 -23.99
C LYS A 118 -13.18 25.79 -25.18
N VAL A 119 -14.02 24.76 -25.09
CA VAL A 119 -15.01 24.43 -26.13
C VAL A 119 -16.09 25.52 -26.21
N GLU A 120 -16.46 26.10 -25.06
CA GLU A 120 -17.44 27.19 -24.99
C GLU A 120 -16.87 28.54 -25.46
N SER A 121 -15.61 28.87 -25.12
CA SER A 121 -14.95 30.12 -25.53
C SER A 121 -14.57 30.19 -27.02
N ASN A 122 -14.51 29.05 -27.71
CA ASN A 122 -14.15 28.96 -29.14
C ASN A 122 -15.38 28.83 -30.06
N ARG A 123 -16.60 28.98 -29.51
CA ARG A 123 -17.88 28.98 -30.21
C ARG A 123 -18.43 30.41 -30.31
#